data_AF-A0A7V9P0A3-F1
#
_entry.id   AF-A0A7V9P0A3-F1
#
_cell.length_a   1.000
_cell.length_b   1.000
_cell.length_c   1.000
_cell.angle_alpha   90.00
_cell.angle_beta   90.00
_cell.angle_gamma   90.00
#
_symmetry.space_group_name_H-M   'P 1'
#
loop_
_entity.id
_entity.type
_entity.pdbx_description
1 polymer ?
#
loop_
_entity_poly.entity_id
_entity_poly.type
_entity_poly.pdbx_seq_one_letter_code
_entity_poly.pdbx_strand_id
1 'polypeptide(L)'
;MVRINGIIDDIKELKKEANYRSALKIAGLLENNRKLFLDKMDAQDYNFLLRNFEELSQTQPKDHKSATFIREYETRLESLLFHLNKII
;
A
#
# COMPACT_ATOMS: atom_id res chain seq x y z
N MET A 1 14.47 13.44 -9.83
CA MET A 1 13.31 13.65 -8.93
C MET A 1 12.32 12.53 -9.18
N VAL A 2 12.02 11.71 -8.17
CA VAL A 2 11.06 10.60 -8.31
C VAL A 2 9.67 11.21 -8.55
N ARG A 3 8.96 10.74 -9.58
CA ARG A 3 7.60 11.19 -9.89
C ARG A 3 6.60 10.23 -9.23
N ILE A 4 5.46 10.75 -8.79
CA ILE A 4 4.41 9.95 -8.16
C ILE A 4 3.99 8.74 -9.02
N ASN A 5 3.95 8.89 -10.34
CA ASN A 5 3.59 7.80 -11.25
C ASN A 5 4.58 6.62 -11.18
N GLY A 6 5.89 6.88 -10.99
CA GLY A 6 6.86 5.80 -10.81
C GLY A 6 6.63 5.02 -9.51
N ILE A 7 6.25 5.72 -8.44
CA ILE A 7 5.91 5.08 -7.15
C ILE A 7 4.61 4.26 -7.29
N ILE A 8 3.63 4.78 -8.02
CA ILE A 8 2.37 4.07 -8.30
C ILE A 8 2.65 2.79 -9.10
N ASP A 9 3.53 2.84 -10.09
CA ASP A 9 3.91 1.67 -10.87
C ASP A 9 4.65 0.63 -10.02
N ASP A 10 5.56 1.07 -9.14
CA ASP A 10 6.20 0.18 -8.15
C ASP A 10 5.18 -0.51 -7.23
N ILE A 11 4.13 0.20 -6.80
CA ILE A 11 3.05 -0.37 -5.98
C ILE A 11 2.24 -1.39 -6.79
N LYS A 12 1.93 -1.11 -8.06
CA LYS A 12 1.17 -2.03 -8.92
C LYS A 12 1.90 -3.36 -9.13
N GLU A 13 3.22 -3.33 -9.24
CA GLU A 13 4.03 -4.55 -9.39
C GLU A 13 3.93 -5.48 -8.17
N LEU A 14 3.66 -4.94 -6.98
CA LEU A 14 3.49 -5.72 -5.75
C LEU A 14 2.17 -6.51 -5.70
N LYS A 15 1.29 -6.34 -6.69
CA LYS A 15 0.13 -7.23 -6.89
C LYS A 15 0.54 -8.67 -7.19
N LYS A 16 1.74 -8.88 -7.76
CA LYS A 16 2.25 -10.22 -8.10
C LYS A 16 2.64 -11.02 -6.87
N GLU A 17 2.81 -10.36 -5.71
CA GLU A 17 3.34 -10.97 -4.49
C GLU A 17 2.54 -10.55 -3.26
N ALA A 18 1.45 -11.27 -2.95
CA ALA A 18 0.65 -11.05 -1.76
C ALA A 18 1.32 -11.61 -0.50
N ASN A 19 2.32 -10.90 0.02
CA ASN A 19 3.10 -11.33 1.19
C ASN A 19 3.45 -10.15 2.11
N TYR A 20 3.95 -10.50 3.30
CA TYR A 20 4.38 -9.54 4.32
C TYR A 20 5.41 -8.51 3.81
N ARG A 21 6.38 -8.94 2.99
CA ARG A 21 7.41 -8.02 2.46
C ARG A 21 6.80 -6.98 1.54
N SER A 22 5.84 -7.37 0.72
CA SER A 22 5.10 -6.45 -0.13
C SER A 22 4.27 -5.47 0.69
N ALA A 23 3.60 -5.92 1.75
CA ALA A 23 2.87 -5.04 2.67
C ALA A 23 3.78 -3.99 3.31
N LEU A 24 4.93 -4.42 3.83
CA LEU A 24 5.95 -3.54 4.40
C LEU A 24 6.50 -2.55 3.37
N LYS A 25 6.74 -3.02 2.14
CA LYS A 25 7.22 -2.16 1.04
C LYS A 25 6.17 -1.11 0.66
N ILE A 26 4.89 -1.46 0.59
CA ILE A 26 3.81 -0.51 0.32
C ILE A 26 3.74 0.54 1.43
N ALA A 27 3.74 0.13 2.70
CA ALA A 27 3.75 1.07 3.83
C ALA A 27 4.96 2.03 3.74
N GLY A 28 6.15 1.51 3.44
CA GLY A 28 7.35 2.33 3.24
C GLY A 28 7.25 3.27 2.04
N LEU A 29 6.66 2.86 0.92
CA LEU A 29 6.46 3.72 -0.25
C LEU A 29 5.48 4.86 0.06
N LEU A 30 4.39 4.56 0.78
CA LEU A 30 3.41 5.56 1.20
C LEU A 30 4.04 6.57 2.18
N GLU A 31 4.72 6.08 3.22
CA GLU A 31 5.31 6.92 4.27
C GLU A 31 6.43 7.83 3.74
N ASN A 32 7.40 7.26 3.02
CA ASN A 32 8.54 8.01 2.50
C ASN A 32 8.17 9.05 1.43
N ASN A 33 6.99 8.90 0.81
CA ASN A 33 6.51 9.80 -0.23
C ASN A 33 5.23 10.54 0.16
N ARG A 34 4.95 10.66 1.47
CA ARG A 34 3.74 11.26 2.03
C ARG A 34 3.35 12.57 1.36
N LYS A 35 4.29 13.50 1.22
CA LYS A 35 4.04 14.81 0.60
C LYS A 35 3.49 14.68 -0.83
N LEU A 36 4.09 13.81 -1.65
CA LEU A 36 3.68 13.62 -3.04
C LEU A 36 2.26 13.06 -3.14
N PHE A 37 1.90 12.14 -2.26
CA PHE A 37 0.55 11.59 -2.20
C PHE A 37 -0.47 12.63 -1.74
N LEU A 38 -0.18 13.38 -0.67
CA LEU A 38 -1.07 14.41 -0.14
C LEU A 38 -1.29 15.59 -1.10
N ASP A 39 -0.36 15.85 -2.02
CA ASP A 39 -0.55 16.84 -3.10
C ASP A 39 -1.59 16.37 -4.15
N LYS A 40 -1.96 15.08 -4.14
CA LYS A 40 -2.78 14.43 -5.17
C LYS A 40 -4.01 13.69 -4.63
N MET A 41 -4.14 13.54 -3.31
CA MET A 41 -5.23 12.83 -2.67
C MET A 41 -5.59 13.46 -1.32
N ASP A 42 -6.82 13.23 -0.87
CA ASP A 42 -7.28 13.73 0.42
C ASP A 42 -6.47 13.11 1.57
N ALA A 43 -6.22 13.90 2.61
CA ALA A 43 -5.42 13.46 3.75
C ALA A 43 -6.09 12.32 4.54
N GLN A 44 -7.41 12.30 4.63
CA GLN A 44 -8.16 11.25 5.29
C GLN A 44 -8.02 9.92 4.54
N ASP A 45 -8.19 9.95 3.21
CA ASP A 45 -8.00 8.79 2.35
C ASP A 45 -6.56 8.26 2.44
N TYR A 46 -5.57 9.16 2.35
CA TYR A 46 -4.17 8.79 2.49
C TYR A 46 -3.87 8.11 3.83
N ASN A 47 -4.29 8.71 4.94
CA ASN A 47 -4.02 8.18 6.27
C ASN A 47 -4.71 6.82 6.48
N PHE A 48 -5.92 6.64 5.94
CA PHE A 48 -6.61 5.34 5.95
C PHE A 48 -5.82 4.28 5.18
N LEU A 49 -5.34 4.59 3.98
CA LEU A 49 -4.56 3.68 3.15
C LEU A 49 -3.22 3.32 3.78
N LEU A 50 -2.49 4.29 4.31
CA LEU A 50 -1.22 4.04 5.01
C LEU A 50 -1.43 3.10 6.21
N ARG A 51 -2.38 3.44 7.08
CA ARG A 51 -2.70 2.65 8.28
C ARG A 51 -3.06 1.20 7.94
N ASN A 52 -3.80 0.98 6.85
CA ASN A 52 -4.16 -0.36 6.40
C ASN A 52 -2.92 -1.22 6.12
N PHE A 53 -1.85 -0.68 5.55
CA PHE A 53 -0.63 -1.44 5.30
C PHE A 53 0.29 -1.52 6.52
N GLU A 54 0.29 -0.50 7.38
CA GLU A 54 0.99 -0.55 8.67
C GLU A 54 0.45 -1.68 9.55
N GLU A 55 -0.87 -1.80 9.69
CA GLU A 55 -1.51 -2.87 10.45
C GLU A 55 -1.16 -4.26 9.90
N LEU A 56 -1.14 -4.43 8.56
CA LEU A 56 -0.67 -5.68 7.95
C LEU A 56 0.79 -5.97 8.28
N SER A 57 1.66 -4.96 8.25
CA SER A 57 3.07 -5.09 8.62
C SER A 57 3.31 -5.36 10.11
N GLN A 58 2.28 -5.25 10.95
CA GLN A 58 2.36 -5.55 12.38
C GLN A 58 1.77 -6.93 12.75
N THR A 59 1.22 -7.66 11.78
CA THR A 59 0.75 -9.04 11.99
C THR A 59 1.87 -9.95 12.48
N GLN A 60 1.54 -10.95 13.31
CA GLN A 60 2.54 -11.84 13.87
C GLN A 60 3.17 -12.71 12.76
N PRO A 61 4.48 -13.03 12.84
CA PRO A 61 5.17 -13.84 11.82
C PRO A 61 4.51 -15.17 11.48
N LYS A 62 3.84 -15.79 12.46
CA LYS A 62 3.10 -17.05 12.28
C LYS A 62 1.91 -16.91 11.30
N ASP A 63 1.35 -15.70 11.18
CA ASP A 63 0.15 -15.41 10.41
C ASP A 63 0.45 -14.91 8.99
N HIS A 64 1.70 -14.55 8.68
CA HIS A 64 2.13 -13.98 7.38
C HIS A 64 1.89 -14.90 6.18
N LYS A 65 1.74 -16.21 6.41
CA LYS A 65 1.46 -17.21 5.36
C LYS A 65 0.03 -17.71 5.41
N SER A 66 -0.81 -17.17 6.28
CA SER A 66 -2.20 -17.57 6.39
C SER A 66 -3.00 -17.10 5.18
N ALA A 67 -4.02 -17.88 4.80
CA ALA A 67 -4.97 -17.46 3.76
C ALA A 67 -5.68 -16.15 4.15
N THR A 68 -5.91 -15.93 5.45
CA THR A 68 -6.47 -14.69 5.99
C THR A 68 -5.59 -13.50 5.66
N PHE A 69 -4.28 -13.59 5.93
CA PHE A 69 -3.33 -12.52 5.61
C PHE A 69 -3.35 -12.19 4.12
N ILE A 70 -3.28 -13.20 3.26
CA ILE A 70 -3.29 -13.02 1.80
C ILE A 70 -4.57 -12.29 1.35
N ARG A 71 -5.73 -12.74 1.84
CA ARG A 71 -7.02 -12.13 1.52
C ARG A 71 -7.12 -10.67 1.98
N GLU A 72 -6.64 -10.38 3.20
CA GLU A 72 -6.62 -9.02 3.71
C GLU A 72 -5.67 -8.12 2.90
N TYR A 73 -4.49 -8.63 2.54
CA TYR A 73 -3.57 -7.95 1.66
C TYR A 73 -4.21 -7.59 0.32
N GLU A 74 -4.82 -8.57 -0.36
CA GLU A 74 -5.47 -8.35 -1.65
C GLU A 74 -6.57 -7.30 -1.55
N THR A 75 -7.43 -7.40 -0.53
CA THR A 75 -8.52 -6.44 -0.30
C THR A 75 -8.01 -5.01 -0.08
N ARG A 76 -6.98 -4.86 0.77
CA ARG A 76 -6.38 -3.55 1.07
C ARG A 76 -5.63 -2.99 -0.16
N LEU A 77 -5.00 -3.85 -0.96
CA LEU A 77 -4.34 -3.49 -2.22
C LEU A 77 -5.33 -3.03 -3.29
N GLU A 78 -6.47 -3.71 -3.44
CA GLU A 78 -7.53 -3.26 -4.35
C GLU A 78 -8.03 -1.86 -3.99
N SER A 79 -8.24 -1.60 -2.69
CA SER A 79 -8.60 -0.27 -2.19
C SER A 79 -7.53 0.77 -2.52
N LEU A 80 -6.25 0.46 -2.30
CA LEU A 80 -5.15 1.36 -2.67
C LEU A 80 -5.14 1.66 -4.17
N LEU A 81 -5.18 0.64 -5.01
CA LEU A 81 -5.16 0.80 -6.47
C LEU A 81 -6.36 1.61 -6.97
N PHE A 82 -7.53 1.46 -6.37
CA PHE A 82 -8.69 2.29 -6.69
C PHE A 82 -8.41 3.79 -6.47
N HIS A 83 -7.73 4.15 -5.39
CA HIS A 83 -7.35 5.55 -5.13
C HIS A 83 -6.22 6.01 -6.04
N LEU A 84 -5.19 5.18 -6.24
CA LEU A 84 -4.05 5.53 -7.09
C LEU A 84 -4.44 5.74 -8.55
N ASN A 85 -5.45 5.02 -9.06
CA ASN A 85 -5.96 5.21 -10.42
C ASN A 85 -6.62 6.59 -10.64
N LYS A 86 -6.95 7.32 -9.57
CA LYS A 86 -7.48 8.70 -9.66
C LYS A 86 -6.38 9.76 -9.73
N ILE A 87 -5.13 9.39 -9.44
CA ILE A 87 -3.97 10.27 -9.49
C ILE A 87 -3.45 10.27 -10.94
N ILE A 88 -3.85 11.27 -11.72
CA ILE A 88 -3.37 11.54 -13.09
C ILE A 88 -2.08 12.39 -13.04
#